data_AF-A0A0J9X6A8-F1
#
_entry.id   AF-A0A0J9X6A8-F1
#
_cell.length_a   1.000
_cell.length_b   1.000
_cell.length_c   1.000
_cell.angle_alpha   90.00
_cell.angle_beta   90.00
_cell.angle_gamma   90.00
#
_symmetry.space_group_name_H-M   'P 1'
#
loop_
_entity.id
_entity.type
_entity.pdbx_description
1 polymer ?
#
loop_
_entity_poly.entity_id
_entity_poly.type
_entity_poly.pdbx_seq_one_letter_code
_entity_poly.pdbx_strand_id
1 'polypeptide(L)'
;MSAEQQHQQQQQQQQAATADEILSRFHAYDWTSDDDFKTGLQRIRANLPPQSGAAPAEADLEAIELKAKTFFYEKKFGVRIDQAEYLAWVARQANANAKGDNNDAATTGDGDNGETKAESDPPYSLKYHEIVELILNNKPIPGIKHIPDTVLGLEASTQSTRTHRCKPWEKQSEETPDTTADASLAEQTPL
;
A
#
# COMPACT_ATOMS: atom_id res chain seq x y z
N MET A 1 -38.80 -6.03 -24.02
CA MET A 1 -37.63 -5.99 -23.09
C MET A 1 -36.30 -5.66 -23.80
N SER A 2 -36.22 -5.35 -25.10
CA SER A 2 -34.93 -5.10 -25.79
C SER A 2 -34.46 -3.64 -25.84
N ALA A 3 -35.33 -2.63 -25.69
CA ALA A 3 -34.94 -1.23 -25.87
C ALA A 3 -34.08 -0.68 -24.72
N GLU A 4 -34.33 -1.12 -23.48
CA GLU A 4 -33.59 -0.69 -22.30
C GLU A 4 -32.17 -1.28 -22.27
N GLN A 5 -32.02 -2.52 -22.73
CA GLN A 5 -30.72 -3.17 -22.82
C GLN A 5 -29.81 -2.51 -23.88
N GLN A 6 -30.39 -2.03 -24.98
CA GLN A 6 -29.63 -1.26 -25.98
C GLN A 6 -29.17 0.09 -25.44
N HIS A 7 -30.03 0.81 -24.69
CA HIS A 7 -29.63 2.06 -24.04
C HIS A 7 -28.52 1.86 -23.00
N GLN A 8 -28.62 0.80 -22.19
CA GLN A 8 -27.61 0.49 -21.18
C GLN A 8 -26.26 0.10 -21.81
N GLN A 9 -26.29 -0.67 -22.91
CA GLN A 9 -25.08 -1.01 -23.65
C GLN A 9 -24.43 0.23 -24.28
N GLN A 10 -25.22 1.14 -24.84
CA GLN A 10 -24.71 2.39 -25.40
C GLN A 10 -24.11 3.31 -24.33
N GLN A 11 -24.70 3.34 -23.13
CA GLN A 11 -24.19 4.12 -22.00
C GLN A 11 -22.86 3.57 -21.46
N GLN A 12 -22.69 2.24 -21.40
CA GLN A 12 -21.40 1.62 -21.04
C GLN A 12 -20.30 1.92 -22.07
N GLN A 13 -20.62 1.90 -23.37
CA GLN A 13 -19.65 2.22 -24.42
C GLN A 13 -19.17 3.67 -24.34
N GLN A 14 -20.06 4.63 -24.02
CA GLN A 14 -19.69 6.03 -23.84
C GLN A 14 -18.76 6.24 -22.63
N GLN A 15 -19.02 5.53 -21.53
CA GLN A 15 -18.14 5.57 -20.35
C GLN A 15 -16.75 5.02 -20.66
N ALA A 16 -16.66 3.89 -21.38
CA ALA A 16 -15.39 3.29 -21.78
C ALA A 16 -14.58 4.19 -22.73
N ALA A 17 -15.23 4.81 -23.73
CA ALA A 17 -14.56 5.74 -24.64
C ALA A 17 -14.03 6.99 -23.92
N THR A 18 -14.79 7.50 -22.96
CA THR A 18 -14.37 8.64 -22.13
C THR A 18 -13.18 8.26 -21.24
N ALA A 19 -13.19 7.06 -20.65
CA ALA A 19 -12.09 6.54 -19.86
C ALA A 19 -10.81 6.40 -20.69
N ASP A 20 -10.88 5.80 -21.88
CA ASP A 20 -9.74 5.67 -22.80
C ASP A 20 -9.13 7.03 -23.17
N GLU A 21 -9.97 8.05 -23.38
CA GLU A 21 -9.51 9.42 -23.66
C GLU A 21 -8.78 10.05 -22.46
N ILE A 22 -9.33 9.89 -21.25
CA ILE A 22 -8.71 10.35 -20.01
C ILE A 22 -7.34 9.70 -19.80
N LEU A 23 -7.26 8.37 -19.97
CA LEU A 23 -6.03 7.60 -19.81
C LEU A 23 -4.98 7.97 -20.87
N SER A 24 -5.41 8.22 -22.11
CA SER A 24 -4.53 8.71 -23.18
C SER A 24 -3.92 10.07 -22.84
N ARG A 25 -4.72 11.02 -22.33
CA ARG A 25 -4.23 12.33 -21.88
C ARG A 25 -3.28 12.22 -20.69
N PHE A 26 -3.59 11.34 -19.74
CA PHE A 26 -2.71 11.04 -18.60
C PHE A 26 -1.36 10.44 -19.05
N HIS A 27 -1.37 9.53 -20.02
CA HIS A 27 -0.17 8.91 -20.57
C HIS A 27 0.69 9.92 -21.35
N ALA A 28 0.06 10.83 -22.10
CA ALA A 28 0.73 11.88 -22.87
C ALA A 28 1.21 13.08 -22.04
N TYR A 29 0.92 13.09 -20.74
CA TYR A 29 1.26 14.19 -19.85
C TYR A 29 2.78 14.28 -19.60
N ASP A 30 3.34 15.50 -19.69
CA ASP A 30 4.75 15.72 -19.40
C ASP A 30 5.02 15.88 -17.90
N TRP A 31 5.29 14.75 -17.25
CA TRP A 31 5.63 14.69 -15.83
C TRP A 31 6.99 15.34 -15.49
N THR A 32 7.87 15.56 -16.49
CA THR A 32 9.22 16.08 -16.25
C THR A 32 9.25 17.61 -16.14
N SER A 33 8.29 18.28 -16.79
CA SER A 33 8.17 19.74 -16.77
C SER A 33 7.51 20.29 -15.49
N ASP A 34 6.73 19.52 -14.73
CA ASP A 34 6.04 20.03 -13.53
C ASP A 34 6.93 20.02 -12.27
N ASP A 35 7.34 21.21 -11.81
CA ASP A 35 8.16 21.38 -10.60
C ASP A 35 7.42 21.04 -9.30
N ASP A 36 6.13 21.33 -9.21
CA ASP A 36 5.31 21.00 -8.03
C ASP A 36 5.20 19.49 -7.84
N PHE A 37 5.04 18.76 -8.94
CA PHE A 37 4.99 17.30 -8.92
C PHE A 37 6.33 16.71 -8.47
N LYS A 38 7.45 17.16 -9.07
CA LYS A 38 8.80 16.71 -8.71
C LYS A 38 9.09 16.97 -7.22
N THR A 39 8.77 18.16 -6.74
CA THR A 39 8.95 18.54 -5.33
C THR A 39 8.10 17.67 -4.40
N GLY A 40 6.84 17.40 -4.76
CA GLY A 40 5.97 16.51 -4.01
C GLY A 40 6.50 15.08 -3.95
N LEU A 41 6.95 14.54 -5.09
CA LEU A 41 7.50 13.19 -5.21
C LEU A 41 8.79 13.02 -4.38
N GLN A 42 9.66 14.03 -4.37
CA GLN A 42 10.86 14.05 -3.52
C GLN A 42 10.50 13.99 -2.03
N ARG A 43 9.46 14.72 -1.60
CA ARG A 43 9.01 14.70 -0.20
C ARG A 43 8.42 13.36 0.20
N ILE A 44 7.69 12.69 -0.72
CA ILE A 44 7.18 11.33 -0.50
C ILE A 44 8.35 10.37 -0.34
N ARG A 45 9.32 10.40 -1.27
CA ARG A 45 10.53 9.55 -1.21
C ARG A 45 11.37 9.80 0.05
N ALA A 46 11.47 11.04 0.52
CA ALA A 46 12.21 11.38 1.73
C ALA A 46 11.53 10.93 3.03
N ASN A 47 10.19 10.83 3.05
CA ASN A 47 9.42 10.40 4.22
C ASN A 47 9.04 8.91 4.18
N LEU A 48 9.55 8.15 3.20
CA LEU A 48 9.29 6.73 3.14
C LEU A 48 9.91 6.05 4.38
N PRO A 49 9.15 5.22 5.12
CA PRO A 49 9.73 4.47 6.21
C PRO A 49 10.85 3.56 5.66
N PRO A 50 11.98 3.42 6.38
CA PRO A 50 13.02 2.49 5.97
C PRO A 50 12.45 1.08 6.08
N GLN A 51 11.99 0.54 4.96
CA GLN A 51 11.17 -0.68 4.96
C GLN A 51 11.97 -1.91 5.40
N SER A 52 13.31 -1.85 5.40
CA SER A 52 14.22 -2.81 6.06
C SER A 52 15.69 -2.36 5.97
N GLY A 53 16.06 -1.16 6.43
CA GLY A 53 17.48 -0.72 6.47
C GLY A 53 18.24 -0.73 5.13
N ALA A 54 17.54 -1.02 4.03
CA ALA A 54 18.01 -1.12 2.66
C ALA A 54 17.20 -0.14 1.80
N ALA A 55 17.80 0.29 0.70
CA ALA A 55 17.11 1.12 -0.27
C ALA A 55 15.84 0.39 -0.76
N PRO A 56 14.70 1.10 -0.93
CA PRO A 56 13.49 0.50 -1.49
C PRO A 56 13.78 -0.10 -2.87
N ALA A 57 13.15 -1.24 -3.17
CA ALA A 57 13.29 -1.88 -4.47
C ALA A 57 12.78 -0.93 -5.58
N GLU A 58 13.39 -0.99 -6.77
CA GLU A 58 12.99 -0.14 -7.89
C GLU A 58 11.49 -0.28 -8.23
N ALA A 59 10.96 -1.50 -8.15
CA ALA A 59 9.53 -1.78 -8.35
C ALA A 59 8.62 -1.04 -7.36
N ASP A 60 9.04 -0.89 -6.09
CA ASP A 60 8.26 -0.14 -5.10
C ASP A 60 8.31 1.36 -5.41
N LEU A 61 9.47 1.87 -5.84
CA LEU A 61 9.62 3.27 -6.25
C LEU A 61 8.76 3.62 -7.46
N GLU A 62 8.68 2.74 -8.45
CA GLU A 62 7.79 2.89 -9.61
C GLU A 62 6.32 2.86 -9.20
N ALA A 63 5.92 1.94 -8.32
CA ALA A 63 4.54 1.86 -7.83
C ALA A 63 4.14 3.13 -7.05
N ILE A 64 5.04 3.66 -6.23
CA ILE A 64 4.86 4.91 -5.48
C ILE A 64 4.76 6.09 -6.45
N GLU A 65 5.62 6.14 -7.46
CA GLU A 65 5.59 7.18 -8.47
C GLU A 65 4.29 7.15 -9.26
N LEU A 66 3.85 5.98 -9.73
CA LEU A 66 2.59 5.85 -10.45
C LEU A 66 1.40 6.28 -9.60
N LYS A 67 1.37 5.89 -8.32
CA LYS A 67 0.34 6.34 -7.36
C LYS A 67 0.37 7.86 -7.13
N ALA A 68 1.56 8.46 -7.09
CA ALA A 68 1.71 9.91 -6.97
C ALA A 68 1.20 10.61 -8.23
N LYS A 69 1.48 10.08 -9.43
CA LYS A 69 0.99 10.60 -10.71
C LYS A 69 -0.53 10.59 -10.76
N THR A 70 -1.18 9.48 -10.43
CA THR A 70 -2.66 9.39 -10.44
C THR A 70 -3.29 10.37 -9.46
N PHE A 71 -2.76 10.46 -8.24
CA PHE A 71 -3.25 11.42 -7.24
C PHE A 71 -3.06 12.89 -7.66
N PHE A 72 -1.88 13.23 -8.20
CA PHE A 72 -1.60 14.59 -8.66
C PHE A 72 -2.51 14.99 -9.82
N TYR A 73 -2.76 14.06 -10.76
CA TYR A 73 -3.65 14.29 -11.88
C TYR A 73 -5.09 14.51 -11.43
N GLU A 74 -5.59 13.71 -10.49
CA GLU A 74 -6.91 13.92 -9.87
C GLU A 74 -7.00 15.30 -9.22
N LYS A 75 -5.98 15.70 -8.47
CA LYS A 75 -5.95 17.01 -7.83
C LYS A 75 -5.94 18.17 -8.83
N LYS A 76 -5.21 18.04 -9.96
CA LYS A 76 -5.03 19.12 -10.93
C LYS A 76 -6.21 19.28 -11.88
N PHE A 77 -6.79 18.16 -12.33
CA PHE A 77 -7.82 18.14 -13.37
C PHE A 77 -9.20 17.72 -12.85
N GLY A 78 -9.31 17.25 -11.61
CA GLY A 78 -10.56 16.78 -11.01
C GLY A 78 -11.05 15.43 -11.57
N VAL A 79 -10.17 14.68 -12.26
CA VAL A 79 -10.50 13.40 -12.90
C VAL A 79 -9.86 12.26 -12.13
N ARG A 80 -10.67 11.30 -11.68
CA ARG A 80 -10.15 10.09 -11.04
C ARG A 80 -9.59 9.12 -12.06
N ILE A 81 -8.40 8.62 -11.77
CA ILE A 81 -7.76 7.58 -12.55
C ILE A 81 -7.36 6.47 -11.57
N ASP A 82 -7.88 5.26 -11.80
CA ASP A 82 -7.46 4.10 -11.04
C ASP A 82 -6.14 3.53 -11.59
N GLN A 83 -5.25 3.14 -10.70
CA GLN A 83 -3.93 2.61 -11.08
C GLN A 83 -4.05 1.28 -11.85
N ALA A 84 -4.98 0.40 -11.46
CA ALA A 84 -5.17 -0.89 -12.11
C ALA A 84 -5.78 -0.71 -13.51
N GLU A 85 -6.69 0.25 -13.68
CA GLU A 85 -7.30 0.57 -14.98
C GLU A 85 -6.26 1.09 -15.97
N TYR A 86 -5.40 2.00 -15.53
CA TYR A 86 -4.29 2.50 -16.35
C TYR A 86 -3.32 1.38 -16.77
N LEU A 87 -2.93 0.49 -15.85
CA LEU A 87 -2.05 -0.63 -16.18
C LEU A 87 -2.67 -1.59 -17.20
N ALA A 88 -3.96 -1.88 -17.07
CA ALA A 88 -4.70 -2.71 -18.02
C ALA A 88 -4.79 -2.06 -19.41
N TRP A 89 -4.98 -0.74 -19.46
CA TRP A 89 -4.99 0.04 -20.70
C TRP A 89 -3.63 0.04 -21.39
N VAL A 90 -2.54 0.24 -20.65
CA VAL A 90 -1.17 0.17 -21.20
C VAL A 90 -0.89 -1.22 -21.78
N ALA A 91 -1.27 -2.29 -21.06
CA ALA A 91 -1.12 -3.67 -21.56
C ALA A 91 -1.93 -3.91 -22.84
N ARG A 92 -3.17 -3.40 -22.91
CA ARG A 92 -4.00 -3.46 -24.12
C ARG A 92 -3.36 -2.71 -25.28
N GLN A 93 -2.78 -1.54 -25.02
CA GLN A 93 -2.17 -0.70 -26.03
C GLN A 93 -0.86 -1.30 -26.58
N ALA A 94 -0.06 -1.93 -25.72
CA ALA A 94 1.11 -2.70 -26.14
C ALA A 94 0.71 -3.89 -27.04
N ASN A 95 -0.33 -4.64 -26.67
CA ASN A 95 -0.86 -5.74 -27.48
C ASN A 95 -1.46 -5.27 -28.82
N ALA A 96 -2.06 -4.09 -28.86
CA ALA A 96 -2.59 -3.50 -30.09
C ALA A 96 -1.47 -3.10 -31.06
N ASN A 97 -0.38 -2.51 -30.56
CA ASN A 97 0.82 -2.23 -31.37
C ASN A 97 1.47 -3.52 -31.91
N ALA A 98 1.53 -4.59 -31.10
CA ALA A 98 2.10 -5.87 -31.53
C ALA A 98 1.27 -6.60 -32.60
N LYS A 99 -0.04 -6.33 -32.69
CA LYS A 99 -0.95 -6.90 -33.69
C LYS A 99 -0.97 -6.15 -35.02
N GLY A 100 -0.27 -5.02 -35.13
CA GLY A 100 -0.18 -4.20 -36.34
C GLY A 100 0.73 -4.76 -37.45
N ASP A 101 1.56 -5.77 -37.16
CA ASP A 101 2.62 -6.23 -38.06
C ASP A 101 2.45 -7.65 -38.63
N ASN A 102 1.30 -8.32 -38.45
CA ASN A 102 1.15 -9.68 -38.96
C ASN A 102 -0.20 -9.91 -39.65
N ASN A 103 -0.17 -9.77 -40.97
CA ASN A 103 -1.12 -10.37 -41.87
C ASN A 103 -0.36 -11.38 -42.76
N ASP A 104 0.08 -12.51 -42.19
CA ASP A 104 0.20 -13.76 -42.94
C ASP A 104 0.26 -15.00 -42.03
N ALA A 105 -0.37 -16.07 -42.53
CA ALA A 105 -0.31 -17.48 -42.13
C ALA A 105 -0.91 -17.95 -40.79
N ALA A 106 -2.11 -18.52 -40.91
CA ALA A 106 -2.72 -19.46 -39.96
C ALA A 106 -2.11 -20.88 -40.07
N THR A 107 -2.36 -21.67 -39.00
CA THR A 107 -2.43 -23.16 -38.95
C THR A 107 -1.09 -23.87 -38.69
N THR A 108 -0.87 -24.50 -37.52
CA THR A 108 -1.55 -25.73 -37.08
C THR A 108 -1.42 -25.89 -35.57
N GLY A 109 -2.52 -26.24 -34.88
CA GLY A 109 -2.48 -26.70 -33.50
C GLY A 109 -2.32 -28.22 -33.43
N ASP A 110 -1.75 -28.71 -32.33
CA ASP A 110 -2.14 -29.96 -31.68
C ASP A 110 -1.59 -29.95 -30.24
N GLY A 111 -2.40 -30.40 -29.29
CA GLY A 111 -2.07 -30.41 -27.86
C GLY A 111 -1.95 -31.81 -27.30
N ASP A 112 -1.28 -31.96 -26.16
CA ASP A 112 -1.46 -33.06 -25.20
C ASP A 112 -0.76 -32.63 -23.88
N ASN A 113 -1.51 -32.22 -22.85
CA ASN A 113 -2.18 -33.01 -21.81
C ASN A 113 -1.26 -33.34 -20.61
N GLY A 114 -1.69 -32.88 -19.44
CA GLY A 114 -1.01 -33.00 -18.16
C GLY A 114 -1.90 -32.41 -17.07
N GLU A 115 -3.11 -32.96 -16.96
CA GLU A 115 -4.14 -32.56 -16.02
C GLU A 115 -3.78 -33.01 -14.58
N THR A 116 -3.56 -32.06 -13.67
CA THR A 116 -3.79 -32.27 -12.23
C THR A 116 -4.51 -31.08 -11.63
N LYS A 117 -5.76 -31.35 -11.26
CA LYS A 117 -6.68 -30.56 -10.46
C LYS A 117 -6.13 -30.33 -9.04
N ALA A 118 -5.83 -29.08 -8.69
CA ALA A 118 -6.02 -28.53 -7.35
C ALA A 118 -5.91 -27.00 -7.41
N GLU A 119 -7.00 -26.35 -7.01
CA GLU A 119 -7.10 -25.01 -6.40
C GLU A 119 -6.43 -23.81 -7.10
N SER A 120 -7.21 -22.74 -7.20
CA SER A 120 -6.88 -21.46 -7.78
C SER A 120 -5.82 -20.70 -6.97
N ASP A 121 -4.61 -21.24 -6.87
CA ASP A 121 -3.48 -20.49 -6.33
C ASP A 121 -2.88 -19.61 -7.43
N PRO A 122 -2.65 -18.31 -7.15
CA PRO A 122 -1.97 -17.44 -8.09
C PRO A 122 -0.59 -18.04 -8.43
N PRO A 123 -0.06 -17.78 -9.64
CA PRO A 123 1.24 -18.31 -10.05
C PRO A 123 2.29 -17.97 -8.99
N TYR A 124 2.95 -19.02 -8.48
CA TYR A 124 3.88 -18.86 -7.39
C TYR A 124 4.99 -17.89 -7.80
N SER A 125 5.08 -16.75 -7.12
CA SER A 125 6.10 -15.74 -7.43
C SER A 125 7.50 -16.35 -7.29
N LEU A 126 8.43 -15.93 -8.16
CA LEU A 126 9.82 -16.43 -8.18
C LEU A 126 10.52 -16.34 -6.81
N LYS A 127 10.11 -15.40 -5.96
CA LYS A 127 10.61 -15.25 -4.58
C LYS A 127 10.20 -16.39 -3.65
N TYR A 128 9.01 -16.96 -3.82
CA TYR A 128 8.59 -18.07 -2.97
C TYR A 128 9.31 -19.36 -3.32
N HIS A 129 9.56 -19.62 -4.61
CA HIS A 129 10.30 -20.80 -5.03
C HIS A 129 11.68 -20.86 -4.36
N GLU A 130 12.36 -19.71 -4.32
CA GLU A 130 13.63 -19.54 -3.59
C GLU A 130 13.47 -19.85 -2.08
N ILE A 131 12.39 -19.39 -1.44
CA ILE A 131 12.12 -19.68 -0.02
C ILE A 131 11.88 -21.18 0.21
N VAL A 132 11.11 -21.86 -0.66
CA VAL A 132 10.88 -23.31 -0.57
C VAL A 132 12.17 -24.08 -0.74
N GLU A 133 13.02 -23.71 -1.69
CA GLU A 133 14.33 -24.33 -1.85
C GLU A 133 15.21 -24.15 -0.61
N LEU A 134 15.19 -22.97 0.03
CA LEU A 134 15.92 -22.75 1.29
C LEU A 134 15.40 -23.66 2.40
N ILE A 135 14.08 -23.86 2.50
CA ILE A 135 13.46 -24.77 3.48
C ILE A 135 13.84 -26.23 3.18
N LEU A 136 13.71 -26.67 1.93
CA LEU A 136 14.00 -28.04 1.52
C LEU A 136 15.47 -28.41 1.71
N ASN A 137 16.37 -27.45 1.49
CA ASN A 137 17.82 -27.64 1.68
C ASN A 137 18.30 -27.28 3.10
N ASN A 138 17.39 -26.95 4.01
CA ASN A 138 17.68 -26.56 5.39
C ASN A 138 18.68 -25.40 5.50
N LYS A 139 18.63 -24.47 4.54
CA LYS A 139 19.46 -23.27 4.49
C LYS A 139 18.81 -22.16 5.33
N PRO A 140 19.59 -21.33 6.04
CA PRO A 140 19.05 -20.22 6.81
C PRO A 140 18.36 -19.21 5.89
N ILE A 141 17.16 -18.79 6.28
CA ILE A 141 16.38 -17.79 5.53
C ILE A 141 17.05 -16.42 5.73
N PRO A 142 17.31 -15.66 4.66
CA PRO A 142 17.97 -14.36 4.76
C PRO A 142 17.13 -13.35 5.56
N GLY A 143 17.81 -12.50 6.35
CA GLY A 143 17.20 -11.40 7.11
C GLY A 143 16.62 -11.79 8.48
N ILE A 144 16.57 -13.08 8.83
CA ILE A 144 16.14 -13.51 10.16
C ILE A 144 17.32 -13.47 11.13
N LYS A 145 17.13 -12.82 12.29
CA LYS A 145 18.14 -12.80 13.36
C LYS A 145 18.18 -14.16 14.03
N HIS A 146 19.36 -14.76 14.08
CA HIS A 146 19.61 -15.98 14.84
C HIS A 146 19.41 -15.69 16.33
N ILE A 147 18.34 -16.23 16.92
CA ILE A 147 18.09 -16.15 18.36
C ILE A 147 18.84 -17.33 18.99
N PRO A 148 19.85 -17.10 19.84
CA PRO A 148 20.47 -18.21 20.56
C PRO A 148 19.45 -18.87 21.49
N ASP A 149 19.56 -20.19 21.69
CA ASP A 149 18.75 -20.98 22.64
C ASP A 149 19.12 -20.68 24.11
N THR A 150 19.35 -19.41 24.42
CA THR A 150 19.71 -18.93 25.75
C THR A 150 18.48 -18.28 26.37
N VAL A 151 17.97 -18.92 27.43
CA VAL A 151 16.93 -18.31 28.27
C VAL A 151 17.59 -17.23 29.12
N LEU A 152 17.43 -15.96 28.71
CA LEU A 152 17.80 -14.82 29.54
C LEU A 152 16.79 -14.74 30.70
N GLY A 153 17.25 -15.05 31.91
CA GLY A 153 16.43 -15.03 33.12
C GLY A 153 15.96 -13.61 33.50
N LEU A 154 15.22 -13.51 34.61
CA LEU A 154 14.69 -12.24 35.12
C LEU A 154 15.80 -11.20 35.38
N GLU A 155 17.01 -11.68 35.69
CA GLU A 155 18.23 -10.88 35.89
C GLU A 155 18.62 -10.01 34.68
N ALA A 156 18.28 -10.45 33.45
CA ALA A 156 18.59 -9.70 32.22
C ALA A 156 17.52 -8.65 31.88
N SER A 157 16.42 -8.61 32.64
CA SER A 157 15.34 -7.66 32.46
C SER A 157 15.67 -6.33 33.14
N THR A 158 15.76 -5.24 32.38
CA THR A 158 15.92 -3.90 32.93
C THR A 158 14.58 -3.38 33.45
N GLN A 159 14.56 -2.84 34.68
CA GLN A 159 13.37 -2.18 35.22
C GLN A 159 13.01 -0.95 34.39
N SER A 160 11.72 -0.78 34.07
CA SER A 160 11.23 0.42 33.37
C SER A 160 11.42 1.65 34.26
N THR A 161 12.35 2.54 33.87
CA THR A 161 12.61 3.83 34.53
C THR A 161 11.88 5.00 33.86
N ARG A 162 11.01 4.72 32.87
CA ARG A 162 10.38 5.76 32.06
C ARG A 162 9.25 6.44 32.85
N THR A 163 9.31 7.76 32.97
CA THR A 163 8.25 8.56 33.58
C THR A 163 6.95 8.47 32.77
N HIS A 164 5.82 8.29 33.45
CA HIS A 164 4.51 8.24 32.80
C HIS A 164 4.18 9.60 32.21
N ARG A 165 3.76 9.63 30.95
CA ARG A 165 3.30 10.87 30.33
C ARG A 165 1.89 11.15 30.80
N CYS A 166 1.73 12.21 31.58
CA CYS A 166 0.42 12.72 31.93
C CYS A 166 -0.32 13.16 30.68
N LYS A 167 -1.61 12.88 30.67
CA LYS A 167 -2.51 13.30 29.59
C LYS A 167 -2.70 14.82 29.66
N PRO A 168 -2.96 15.50 28.54
CA PRO A 168 -3.03 16.96 28.50
C PRO A 168 -4.13 17.54 29.42
N TRP A 169 -5.16 16.77 29.74
CA TRP A 169 -6.22 17.15 30.68
C TRP A 169 -5.85 17.01 32.16
N GLU A 170 -4.76 16.30 32.51
CA GLU A 170 -4.31 16.16 33.91
C GLU A 170 -3.55 17.39 34.41
N LYS A 171 -3.14 18.31 33.52
CA LYS A 171 -2.42 19.55 33.89
C LYS A 171 -3.35 20.70 34.32
N GLN A 172 -4.67 20.53 34.23
CA GLN A 172 -5.66 21.57 34.50
C GLN A 172 -6.44 21.34 35.80
N SER A 173 -6.07 20.33 36.59
CA SER A 173 -6.79 19.92 37.80
C SER A 173 -6.15 20.43 39.10
N GLU A 174 -5.63 21.65 39.14
CA GLU A 174 -5.20 22.31 40.38
C GLU A 174 -5.81 23.71 40.47
N GLU A 175 -7.14 23.79 40.61
CA GLU A 175 -7.82 24.97 41.17
C GLU A 175 -9.25 24.60 41.57
N THR A 176 -9.42 24.08 42.78
CA THR A 176 -10.67 24.20 43.55
C THR A 176 -10.32 24.70 44.95
N PRO A 177 -10.55 25.99 45.26
CA PRO A 177 -10.49 26.50 46.62
C PRO A 177 -11.82 26.23 47.33
N ASP A 178 -11.94 25.11 48.05
CA ASP A 178 -13.04 24.95 49.00
C ASP A 178 -12.65 25.55 50.35
N THR A 179 -12.95 26.85 50.48
CA THR A 179 -13.28 27.45 51.79
C THR A 179 -14.77 27.27 52.00
N THR A 180 -15.15 26.34 52.89
CA THR A 180 -16.36 26.47 53.69
C THR A 180 -15.97 26.19 55.13
N ALA A 181 -15.86 27.28 55.88
CA ALA A 181 -15.78 27.26 57.33
C ALA A 181 -17.12 26.78 57.91
N ASP A 182 -17.03 26.08 59.03
CA ASP A 182 -17.73 26.41 60.29
C ASP A 182 -18.37 25.21 61.00
N ALA A 183 -18.19 25.25 62.32
CA ALA A 183 -18.73 24.44 63.40
C ALA A 183 -18.10 23.05 63.64
N SER A 184 -17.78 22.62 64.86
CA SER A 184 -17.68 23.18 66.23
C SER A 184 -17.49 21.95 67.13
N LEU A 185 -16.68 22.05 68.21
CA LEU A 185 -16.69 21.16 69.39
C LEU A 185 -16.28 19.67 69.17
N ALA A 186 -15.49 18.99 70.01
CA ALA A 186 -14.94 19.27 71.33
C ALA A 186 -13.76 18.30 71.59
N GLU A 187 -12.72 18.83 72.23
CA GLU A 187 -12.01 18.28 73.40
C GLU A 187 -11.93 16.76 73.67
N GLN A 188 -10.68 16.32 73.86
CA GLN A 188 -10.17 15.50 75.00
C GLN A 188 -10.22 13.95 74.94
N THR A 189 -9.00 13.39 74.87
CA THR A 189 -8.44 12.13 75.43
C THR A 189 -8.94 11.77 76.84
N PRO A 190 -8.63 10.61 77.48
CA PRO A 190 -8.08 9.27 77.09
C PRO A 190 -9.06 8.12 77.53
N LEU A 191 -8.83 6.80 77.49
CA LEU A 191 -7.71 5.92 77.91
C LEU A 191 -7.97 4.50 77.36
#